data_AF-A0A087T5H5-F1
#
_entry.id   AF-A0A087T5H5-F1
#
_cell.length_a   1.000
_cell.length_b   1.000
_cell.length_c   1.000
_cell.angle_alpha   90.00
_cell.angle_beta   90.00
_cell.angle_gamma   90.00
#
_symmetry.space_group_name_H-M   'P 1'
#
loop_
_entity.id
_entity.type
_entity.pdbx_description
1 polymer ?
#
loop_
_entity_poly.entity_id
_entity_poly.type
_entity_poly.pdbx_seq_one_letter_code
_entity_poly.pdbx_strand_id
1 'polypeptide(L)'
;MTNQLEIGSKMSVNEIASEMFQDSLVTGIPNIITEHDRTKKILKMAYLFICVLGFIFQIVDFFELYLAYPTMMETSFPRNVPIIKPAITFCNKSPVRRSLYCSKYPRRCEKPNNITSFCNSYPHYCLGDSDKMENFTVIPETKVEILKKLTKEDLMNMKHGANHMLTHRYRRILRRKLGN
;
A
#
# COMPACT_ATOMS: atom_id res chain seq x y z
N MET A 1 -63.67 -8.47 -44.22
CA MET A 1 -63.07 -7.21 -43.71
C MET A 1 -61.77 -7.00 -44.49
N THR A 2 -61.75 -6.75 -45.81
CA THR A 2 -62.01 -5.46 -46.49
C THR A 2 -61.55 -4.26 -45.68
N ASN A 3 -60.74 -3.32 -46.13
CA ASN A 3 -59.96 -3.09 -47.35
C ASN A 3 -59.17 -1.81 -47.06
N GLN A 4 -57.89 -1.75 -47.41
CA GLN A 4 -57.16 -0.64 -48.06
C GLN A 4 -55.68 -1.05 -48.06
N LEU A 5 -55.18 -1.75 -49.09
CA LEU A 5 -54.70 -1.20 -50.37
C LEU A 5 -53.47 -0.29 -50.20
N GLU A 6 -52.38 -0.80 -50.76
CA GLU A 6 -51.50 -0.10 -51.69
C GLU A 6 -51.55 1.43 -51.64
N ILE A 7 -50.54 2.04 -51.03
CA ILE A 7 -49.88 3.18 -51.68
C ILE A 7 -48.38 2.97 -51.51
N GLY A 8 -47.75 2.44 -52.56
CA GLY A 8 -46.40 2.88 -52.88
C GLY A 8 -46.47 4.36 -53.19
N SER A 9 -46.12 5.20 -52.21
CA SER A 9 -45.69 6.56 -52.47
C SER A 9 -44.27 6.65 -51.94
N LYS A 10 -43.42 7.36 -52.65
CA LYS A 10 -42.13 7.81 -52.14
C LYS A 10 -42.39 8.73 -50.94
N MET A 11 -42.70 8.18 -49.77
CA MET A 11 -42.75 8.97 -48.55
C MET A 11 -41.31 9.38 -48.28
N SER A 12 -41.05 10.66 -48.50
CA SER A 12 -39.71 11.22 -48.39
C SER A 12 -39.21 10.99 -46.98
N VAL A 13 -37.96 10.57 -46.81
CA VAL A 13 -37.32 10.37 -45.50
C VAL A 13 -37.51 11.61 -44.60
N ASN A 14 -37.68 12.78 -45.21
CA ASN A 14 -37.98 14.04 -44.54
C ASN A 14 -39.34 14.07 -43.81
N GLU A 15 -40.35 13.35 -44.30
CA GLU A 15 -41.71 13.30 -43.73
C GLU A 15 -41.74 12.40 -42.48
N ILE A 16 -41.10 11.23 -42.57
CA ILE A 16 -40.94 10.28 -41.44
C ILE A 16 -40.06 10.88 -40.35
N ALA A 17 -38.95 11.53 -40.73
CA ALA A 17 -38.08 12.21 -39.78
C ALA A 17 -38.82 13.35 -39.06
N SER A 18 -39.60 14.16 -39.79
CA SER A 18 -40.36 15.26 -39.20
C SER A 18 -41.37 14.78 -38.16
N GLU A 19 -42.04 13.65 -38.40
CA GLU A 19 -43.01 13.05 -37.47
C GLU A 19 -42.32 12.54 -36.19
N MET A 20 -41.23 11.77 -36.33
CA MET A 20 -40.47 11.27 -35.16
C MET A 20 -39.82 12.37 -34.33
N PHE A 21 -39.43 13.47 -34.96
CA PHE A 21 -38.83 14.61 -34.27
C PHE A 21 -39.86 15.51 -33.57
N GLN A 22 -41.13 15.49 -34.00
CA GLN A 22 -42.20 16.18 -33.28
C GLN A 22 -42.61 15.43 -32.00
N ASP A 23 -42.55 14.10 -32.01
CA ASP A 23 -42.83 13.25 -30.84
C ASP A 23 -41.62 13.07 -29.90
N SER A 24 -40.50 13.71 -30.22
CA SER A 24 -39.30 13.65 -29.39
C SER A 24 -39.48 14.45 -28.09
N LEU A 25 -39.30 13.78 -26.96
CA LEU A 25 -39.29 14.37 -25.60
C LEU A 25 -38.15 15.39 -25.38
N VAL A 26 -37.23 15.53 -26.34
CA VAL A 26 -36.17 16.53 -26.33
C VAL A 26 -36.79 17.89 -26.62
N THR A 27 -36.96 18.69 -25.57
CA THR A 27 -37.66 20.00 -25.55
C THR A 27 -37.19 21.04 -26.59
N GLY A 28 -36.05 20.83 -27.24
CA GLY A 28 -35.52 21.70 -28.29
C GLY A 28 -35.98 21.36 -29.72
N ILE A 29 -36.27 20.09 -30.01
CA ILE A 29 -36.49 19.60 -31.38
C ILE A 29 -37.83 20.07 -32.00
N PRO A 30 -39.00 20.01 -31.31
CA PRO A 30 -40.27 20.43 -31.91
C PRO A 30 -40.30 21.95 -32.21
N ASN A 31 -39.56 22.75 -31.44
CA ASN A 31 -39.42 24.21 -31.62
C ASN A 31 -38.49 24.64 -32.77
N ILE A 32 -37.77 23.69 -33.38
CA ILE A 32 -36.87 23.90 -34.52
C ILE A 32 -37.56 23.56 -35.85
N ILE A 33 -38.49 22.60 -35.82
CA ILE A 33 -39.26 22.15 -37.00
C ILE A 33 -40.36 23.15 -37.35
N THR A 34 -40.97 23.76 -36.34
CA THR A 34 -42.09 24.70 -36.48
C THR A 34 -41.67 26.13 -36.89
N GLU A 35 -40.37 26.45 -36.87
CA GLU A 35 -39.87 27.80 -37.19
C GLU A 35 -39.62 27.96 -38.71
N HIS A 36 -40.23 28.98 -39.32
CA HIS A 36 -40.15 29.26 -40.76
C HIS A 36 -38.86 29.99 -41.18
N ASP A 37 -38.24 30.75 -40.27
CA ASP A 37 -37.06 31.57 -40.58
C ASP A 37 -35.76 30.74 -40.52
N ARG A 38 -35.07 30.63 -41.66
CA ARG A 38 -33.87 29.80 -41.83
C ARG A 38 -32.72 30.23 -40.91
N THR A 39 -32.60 31.51 -40.61
CA THR A 39 -31.52 32.04 -39.76
C THR A 39 -31.71 31.63 -38.30
N LYS A 40 -32.92 31.79 -37.77
CA LYS A 40 -33.29 31.37 -36.41
C LYS A 40 -33.23 29.86 -36.24
N LYS A 41 -33.60 29.11 -37.29
CA LYS A 41 -33.50 27.64 -37.31
C LYS A 41 -32.04 27.17 -37.17
N ILE A 42 -31.12 27.77 -37.92
CA ILE A 42 -29.69 27.45 -37.84
C ILE A 42 -29.13 27.81 -36.46
N LEU A 43 -29.50 28.96 -35.90
CA LEU A 43 -29.02 29.38 -34.57
C LEU A 43 -29.51 28.44 -33.46
N LYS A 44 -30.80 28.06 -33.47
CA LYS A 44 -31.35 27.08 -32.53
C LYS A 44 -30.70 25.71 -32.67
N MET A 45 -30.43 25.25 -33.89
CA MET A 45 -29.70 24.00 -34.14
C MET A 45 -28.24 24.06 -33.66
N ALA A 46 -27.54 25.17 -33.92
CA ALA A 46 -26.17 25.36 -33.45
C ALA A 46 -26.10 25.34 -31.91
N TYR A 47 -27.05 26.00 -31.24
CA TYR A 47 -27.16 25.98 -29.79
C TYR A 47 -27.40 24.56 -29.25
N LEU A 48 -28.36 23.83 -29.83
CA LEU A 48 -28.62 22.43 -29.48
C LEU A 48 -27.37 21.56 -29.65
N PHE A 49 -26.63 21.75 -30.74
CA PHE A 49 -25.42 21.00 -31.01
C PHE A 49 -24.31 21.30 -29.98
N ILE A 50 -24.12 22.56 -29.62
CA ILE A 50 -23.18 22.96 -28.56
C ILE A 50 -23.58 22.33 -27.22
N CYS A 51 -24.87 22.31 -26.88
CA CYS A 51 -25.36 21.67 -25.65
C CYS A 51 -25.10 20.15 -25.65
N VAL A 52 -25.34 19.47 -26.78
CA VAL A 52 -25.09 18.02 -26.89
C VAL A 52 -23.59 17.71 -26.77
N LEU A 53 -22.73 18.50 -27.42
CA LEU A 53 -21.27 18.35 -27.29
C LEU A 53 -20.80 18.56 -25.84
N GLY A 54 -21.31 19.61 -25.17
CA GLY A 54 -20.99 19.86 -23.76
C GLY A 54 -21.43 18.71 -22.86
N PHE A 55 -22.61 18.14 -23.13
CA PHE A 55 -23.12 16.99 -22.38
C PHE A 55 -22.26 15.73 -22.59
N ILE A 56 -21.85 15.44 -23.83
CA ILE A 56 -20.96 14.31 -24.13
C ILE A 56 -19.61 14.50 -23.42
N PHE A 57 -19.04 15.70 -23.47
CA PHE A 57 -17.78 16.02 -22.79
C PHE A 57 -17.89 15.76 -21.28
N GLN A 58 -18.97 16.25 -20.65
CA GLN A 58 -19.23 16.01 -19.23
C GLN A 58 -19.36 14.51 -18.92
N ILE A 59 -20.06 13.72 -19.75
CA ILE A 59 -20.18 12.27 -19.55
C ILE A 59 -18.81 11.59 -19.58
N VAL A 60 -17.94 11.96 -20.51
CA VAL A 60 -16.60 11.36 -20.63
C VAL A 60 -15.79 11.60 -19.34
N ASP A 61 -15.78 12.81 -18.81
CA ASP A 61 -15.09 13.15 -17.56
C ASP A 61 -15.62 12.32 -16.37
N PHE A 62 -16.95 12.21 -16.26
CA PHE A 62 -17.57 11.36 -15.22
C PHE A 62 -17.24 9.88 -15.41
N PHE A 63 -17.14 9.41 -16.66
CA PHE A 63 -16.83 8.03 -16.98
C PHE A 63 -15.37 7.69 -16.64
N GLU A 64 -14.44 8.61 -16.89
CA GLU A 64 -13.05 8.47 -16.46
C GLU A 64 -12.94 8.42 -14.93
N LEU A 65 -13.64 9.32 -14.24
CA LEU A 65 -13.70 9.30 -12.76
C LEU A 65 -14.29 7.99 -12.22
N TYR A 66 -15.31 7.45 -12.90
CA TYR A 66 -15.91 6.17 -12.53
C TYR A 66 -14.94 4.99 -12.73
N LEU A 67 -14.25 4.94 -13.87
CA LEU A 67 -13.27 3.89 -14.17
C LEU A 67 -12.00 3.98 -13.33
N ALA A 68 -11.65 5.17 -12.84
CA ALA A 68 -10.52 5.35 -11.93
C ALA A 68 -10.77 4.76 -10.53
N TYR A 69 -12.02 4.38 -10.21
CA TYR A 69 -12.45 3.87 -8.90
C TYR A 69 -11.79 4.60 -7.71
N PRO A 70 -11.85 5.94 -7.63
CA PRO A 70 -11.26 6.67 -6.53
C PRO A 70 -12.00 6.29 -5.24
N THR A 71 -11.31 5.62 -4.33
CA THR A 71 -11.87 5.28 -3.03
C THR A 71 -11.72 6.47 -2.08
N MET A 72 -12.84 7.08 -1.70
CA MET A 72 -12.86 8.07 -0.62
C MET A 72 -12.82 7.31 0.71
N MET A 73 -11.72 7.45 1.45
CA MET A 73 -11.63 6.89 2.81
C MET A 73 -12.17 7.92 3.80
N GLU A 74 -13.41 7.74 4.25
CA GLU A 74 -13.93 8.49 5.39
C GLU A 74 -13.34 7.95 6.69
N THR A 75 -12.39 8.68 7.27
CA THR A 75 -11.83 8.34 8.57
C THR A 75 -12.73 8.90 9.67
N SER A 76 -13.65 8.06 10.17
CA SER A 76 -14.36 8.35 11.41
C SER A 76 -13.57 7.77 12.59
N PHE A 77 -13.36 8.58 13.64
CA PHE A 77 -12.76 8.13 14.88
C PHE A 77 -13.88 7.81 15.88
N PRO A 78 -14.30 6.54 16.00
CA PRO A 78 -15.33 6.18 16.96
C PRO A 78 -14.80 6.38 18.39
N ARG A 79 -15.49 7.21 19.18
CA ARG A 79 -15.08 7.60 20.54
C ARG A 79 -15.02 6.45 21.55
N ASN A 80 -15.69 5.32 21.29
CA ASN A 80 -15.93 4.27 22.28
C ASN A 80 -15.53 2.86 21.81
N VAL A 81 -14.51 2.73 20.94
CA VAL A 81 -14.02 1.39 20.55
C VAL A 81 -13.09 0.84 21.62
N PRO A 82 -13.29 -0.41 22.09
CA PRO A 82 -12.34 -1.04 23.00
C PRO A 82 -10.97 -1.12 22.33
N ILE A 83 -9.98 -0.44 22.90
CA ILE A 83 -8.61 -0.45 22.40
C ILE A 83 -8.04 -1.85 22.61
N ILE A 84 -7.80 -2.57 21.51
CA ILE A 84 -7.07 -3.83 21.54
C ILE A 84 -5.61 -3.49 21.86
N LYS A 85 -5.09 -4.05 22.95
CA LYS A 85 -3.69 -3.84 23.35
C LYS A 85 -2.77 -4.43 22.28
N PRO A 86 -1.84 -3.65 21.69
CA PRO A 86 -0.92 -4.18 20.71
C PRO A 86 0.09 -5.12 21.38
N ALA A 87 0.62 -6.08 20.61
CA ALA A 87 1.73 -6.89 21.05
C ALA A 87 3.01 -6.04 21.10
N ILE A 88 3.56 -5.83 22.30
CA ILE A 88 4.84 -5.14 22.49
C ILE A 88 5.96 -6.17 22.43
N THR A 89 6.87 -6.03 21.46
CA THR A 89 8.03 -6.92 21.31
C THR A 89 9.29 -6.20 21.76
N PHE A 90 9.93 -6.68 22.83
CA PHE A 90 11.21 -6.17 23.30
C PHE A 90 12.36 -7.01 22.72
N CYS A 91 13.39 -6.34 22.20
CA CYS A 91 14.58 -6.99 21.67
C CYS A 91 15.84 -6.51 22.38
N ASN A 92 16.67 -7.46 22.81
CA ASN A 92 18.02 -7.13 23.24
C ASN A 92 18.87 -6.70 22.03
N LYS A 93 19.67 -5.64 22.17
CA LYS A 93 20.61 -5.16 21.14
C LYS A 93 21.69 -6.21 20.84
N SER A 94 22.09 -6.98 21.86
CA SER A 94 23.09 -8.04 21.75
C SER A 94 22.56 -9.24 20.97
N PRO A 95 23.27 -9.71 19.92
CA PRO A 95 22.80 -10.79 19.08
C PRO A 95 22.86 -12.16 19.77
N VAL A 96 23.75 -12.34 20.76
CA VAL A 96 23.96 -13.60 21.47
C VAL A 96 24.22 -13.30 22.93
N ARG A 97 23.92 -14.29 23.79
CA ARG A 97 24.25 -14.20 25.21
C ARG A 97 25.73 -14.50 25.41
N ARG A 98 26.47 -13.57 26.02
CA ARG A 98 27.92 -13.68 26.29
C ARG A 98 28.29 -15.00 26.98
N SER A 99 27.61 -15.34 28.07
CA SER A 99 27.91 -16.53 28.87
C SER A 99 27.81 -17.83 28.06
N LEU A 100 26.80 -17.93 27.19
CA LEU A 100 26.57 -19.12 26.38
C LEU A 100 27.52 -19.19 25.19
N TYR A 101 27.82 -18.04 24.57
CA TYR A 101 28.82 -17.96 23.51
C TYR A 101 30.21 -18.34 24.01
N CYS A 102 30.66 -17.80 25.15
CA CYS A 102 31.98 -18.09 25.71
C CYS A 102 32.09 -19.50 26.31
N SER A 103 31.00 -20.09 26.78
CA SER A 103 30.99 -21.51 27.17
C SER A 103 31.22 -22.44 25.98
N LYS A 104 30.63 -22.13 24.81
CA LYS A 104 30.80 -22.93 23.59
C LYS A 104 32.13 -22.66 22.87
N TYR A 105 32.57 -21.40 22.87
CA TYR A 105 33.78 -20.95 22.18
C TYR A 105 34.73 -20.21 23.14
N PRO A 106 35.34 -20.90 24.11
CA PRO A 106 36.19 -20.27 25.12
C PRO A 106 37.40 -19.56 24.52
N ARG A 107 37.97 -20.09 23.43
CA ARG A 107 39.11 -19.50 22.72
C ARG A 107 38.78 -18.19 21.98
N ARG A 108 37.50 -17.84 21.81
CA ARG A 108 37.05 -16.60 21.15
C ARG A 108 36.58 -15.55 22.14
N CYS A 109 36.84 -15.75 23.42
CA CYS A 109 36.54 -14.79 24.45
C CYS A 109 37.83 -14.44 25.20
N GLU A 110 37.99 -13.16 25.47
CA GLU A 110 39.22 -12.61 26.04
C GLU A 110 38.89 -11.89 27.35
N LYS A 111 39.88 -11.74 28.22
CA LYS A 111 39.71 -10.89 29.40
C LYS A 111 39.75 -9.41 28.96
N PRO A 112 38.99 -8.51 29.62
CA PRO A 112 39.05 -7.10 29.30
C PRO A 112 40.47 -6.57 29.55
N ASN A 113 41.07 -5.94 28.54
CA ASN A 113 42.45 -5.41 28.61
C ASN A 113 42.66 -4.42 29.76
N ASN A 114 41.63 -3.64 30.10
CA ASN A 114 41.64 -2.74 31.24
C ASN A 114 40.29 -2.83 31.96
N ILE A 115 40.33 -3.44 33.14
CA ILE A 115 39.18 -3.67 34.02
C ILE A 115 38.54 -2.33 34.43
N THR A 116 39.35 -1.34 34.80
CA THR A 116 38.88 -0.04 35.29
C THR A 116 38.13 0.72 34.19
N SER A 117 38.68 0.79 32.97
CA SER A 117 38.00 1.49 31.86
C SER A 117 36.74 0.75 31.38
N PHE A 118 36.76 -0.59 31.43
CA PHE A 118 35.60 -1.41 31.13
C PHE A 118 34.46 -1.17 32.13
N CYS A 119 34.76 -1.16 33.43
CA CYS A 119 33.75 -0.91 34.46
C CYS A 119 33.22 0.52 34.45
N ASN A 120 34.04 1.50 34.09
CA ASN A 120 33.56 2.88 33.89
C ASN A 120 32.56 2.96 32.74
N SER A 121 32.78 2.20 31.66
CA SER A 121 31.89 2.19 30.49
C SER A 121 30.65 1.33 30.70
N TYR A 122 30.78 0.26 31.49
CA TYR A 122 29.73 -0.74 31.70
C TYR A 122 29.61 -1.12 33.19
N PRO A 123 29.16 -0.18 34.05
CA PRO A 123 29.17 -0.38 35.50
C PRO A 123 28.31 -1.58 35.92
N HIS A 124 27.21 -1.83 35.21
CA HIS A 124 26.29 -2.95 35.48
C HIS A 124 26.91 -4.34 35.40
N TYR A 125 28.06 -4.53 34.74
CA TYR A 125 28.78 -5.81 34.76
C TYR A 125 29.73 -5.97 35.96
N CYS A 126 30.03 -4.88 36.67
CA CYS A 126 31.01 -4.84 37.76
C CYS A 126 30.37 -4.64 39.14
N LEU A 127 29.04 -4.56 39.23
CA LEU A 127 28.34 -4.40 40.50
C LEU A 127 28.37 -5.70 41.32
N GLY A 128 29.17 -5.73 42.39
CA GLY A 128 28.96 -6.64 43.52
C GLY A 128 29.82 -7.90 43.62
N ASP A 129 31.06 -7.91 43.12
CA ASP A 129 32.18 -8.72 43.64
C ASP A 129 33.40 -8.54 42.73
N SER A 130 34.49 -8.01 43.28
CA SER A 130 35.79 -7.95 42.60
C SER A 130 36.27 -9.34 42.16
N ASP A 131 35.94 -10.38 42.94
CA ASP A 131 36.32 -11.78 42.70
C ASP A 131 35.62 -12.40 41.47
N LYS A 132 34.47 -11.86 41.06
CA LYS A 132 33.75 -12.33 39.85
C LYS A 132 34.37 -11.81 38.55
N MET A 133 35.24 -10.80 38.63
CA MET A 133 35.91 -10.25 37.43
C MET A 133 37.09 -11.08 36.95
N GLU A 134 37.73 -11.88 37.81
CA GLU A 134 38.90 -12.68 37.41
C GLU A 134 38.58 -13.68 36.28
N ASN A 135 37.34 -14.17 36.24
CA ASN A 135 36.82 -15.11 35.25
C ASN A 135 35.88 -14.46 34.22
N PHE A 136 35.78 -13.13 34.20
CA PHE A 136 34.89 -12.44 33.27
C PHE A 136 35.55 -12.29 31.89
N THR A 137 34.98 -12.93 30.87
CA THR A 137 35.45 -12.81 29.49
C THR A 137 34.51 -11.97 28.62
N VAL A 138 35.05 -11.07 27.81
CA VAL A 138 34.32 -10.32 26.80
C VAL A 138 34.41 -11.01 25.44
N ILE A 139 33.47 -10.70 24.55
CA ILE A 139 33.57 -11.09 23.14
C ILE A 139 34.25 -9.92 22.42
N PRO A 140 35.50 -10.09 21.93
CA PRO A 140 36.22 -9.02 21.24
C PRO A 140 35.69 -8.76 19.83
N GLU A 141 35.03 -9.75 19.24
CA GLU A 141 34.50 -9.69 17.87
C GLU A 141 33.30 -8.75 17.74
N THR A 142 33.21 -8.09 16.59
CA THR A 142 32.04 -7.27 16.27
C THR A 142 30.78 -8.14 16.08
N LYS A 143 29.61 -7.54 16.28
CA LYS A 143 28.31 -8.20 16.01
C LYS A 143 28.24 -8.84 14.61
N VAL A 144 28.88 -8.23 13.62
CA VAL A 144 28.89 -8.73 12.24
C VAL A 144 29.75 -10.00 12.14
N GLU A 145 30.93 -10.01 12.75
CA GLU A 145 31.84 -11.15 12.73
C GLU A 145 31.29 -12.35 13.48
N ILE A 146 30.69 -12.13 14.65
CA ILE A 146 30.01 -13.16 15.45
C ILE A 146 28.95 -13.86 14.58
N LEU A 147 28.11 -13.09 13.89
CA LEU A 147 27.07 -13.61 13.00
C LEU A 147 27.63 -14.25 11.71
N LYS A 148 28.86 -13.91 11.32
CA LYS A 148 29.53 -14.55 10.19
C LYS A 148 30.02 -15.95 10.53
N LYS A 149 30.50 -16.15 11.75
CA LYS A 149 31.17 -17.37 12.20
C LYS A 149 30.25 -18.38 12.90
N LEU A 150 29.02 -17.99 13.25
CA LEU A 150 28.02 -18.87 13.86
C LEU A 150 27.22 -19.65 12.82
N THR A 151 26.99 -20.95 13.09
CA THR A 151 26.05 -21.75 12.30
C THR A 151 24.60 -21.39 12.65
N LYS A 152 23.66 -21.82 11.82
CA LYS A 152 22.23 -21.60 12.05
C LYS A 152 21.79 -22.32 13.34
N GLU A 153 22.31 -23.52 13.55
CA GLU A 153 22.07 -24.35 14.73
C GLU A 153 22.59 -23.65 15.99
N ASP A 154 23.78 -23.05 15.93
CA ASP A 154 24.33 -22.28 17.04
C ASP A 154 23.46 -21.08 17.41
N LEU A 155 22.95 -20.36 16.41
CA LEU A 155 22.10 -19.19 16.65
C LEU A 155 20.74 -19.57 17.26
N MET A 156 20.20 -20.73 16.90
CA MET A 156 18.95 -21.24 17.45
C MET A 156 19.16 -21.73 18.89
N ASN A 157 20.27 -22.42 19.15
CA ASN A 157 20.61 -22.91 20.49
C ASN A 157 21.02 -21.76 21.44
N MET A 158 21.55 -20.65 20.91
CA MET A 158 22.00 -19.51 21.72
C MET A 158 20.94 -18.44 21.98
N LYS A 159 19.76 -18.54 21.37
CA LYS A 159 18.67 -17.58 21.54
C LYS A 159 17.44 -18.28 22.12
N HIS A 160 17.14 -17.99 23.38
CA HIS A 160 15.86 -18.39 23.96
C HIS A 160 14.71 -17.58 23.32
N GLY A 161 13.78 -18.26 22.65
CA GLY A 161 12.39 -17.81 22.56
C GLY A 161 11.87 -17.18 21.25
N ALA A 162 12.59 -17.22 20.11
CA ALA A 162 12.09 -16.58 18.89
C ALA A 162 12.36 -17.36 17.59
N ASN A 163 12.08 -18.67 17.59
CA ASN A 163 12.37 -19.56 16.45
C ASN A 163 11.79 -19.06 15.11
N HIS A 164 10.63 -18.40 15.10
CA HIS A 164 9.95 -17.98 13.88
C HIS A 164 10.45 -16.63 13.29
N MET A 165 10.75 -15.63 14.12
CA MET A 165 11.28 -14.34 13.63
C MET A 165 12.75 -14.42 13.18
N LEU A 166 13.50 -15.40 13.68
CA LEU A 166 14.92 -15.54 13.39
C LEU A 166 15.19 -16.03 11.97
N THR A 167 14.31 -16.86 11.40
CA THR A 167 14.45 -17.36 10.03
C THR A 167 14.43 -16.21 9.01
N HIS A 168 13.56 -15.21 9.22
CA HIS A 168 13.45 -14.06 8.31
C HIS A 168 14.66 -13.13 8.38
N ARG A 169 15.19 -12.86 9.60
CA ARG A 169 16.35 -11.98 9.77
C ARG A 169 17.65 -12.64 9.30
N TYR A 170 17.82 -13.94 9.56
CA TYR A 170 18.97 -14.71 9.06
C TYR A 170 18.97 -14.78 7.54
N ARG A 171 17.80 -15.00 6.90
CA ARG A 171 17.65 -14.92 5.44
C ARG A 171 18.05 -13.56 4.87
N ARG A 172 17.68 -12.43 5.52
CA ARG A 172 18.12 -11.09 5.07
C ARG A 172 19.64 -10.89 5.17
N ILE A 173 20.26 -11.41 6.24
CA ILE A 173 21.72 -11.31 6.41
C ILE A 173 22.46 -12.20 5.41
N LEU A 174 21.94 -13.40 5.13
CA LEU A 174 22.47 -14.30 4.10
C LEU A 174 22.31 -13.74 2.68
N ARG A 175 21.17 -13.13 2.33
CA ARG A 175 21.00 -12.46 1.03
C ARG A 175 22.05 -11.37 0.81
N ARG A 176 22.29 -10.54 1.83
CA ARG A 176 23.37 -9.54 1.80
C ARG A 176 24.79 -10.14 1.71
N LYS A 177 25.00 -11.38 2.16
CA LYS A 177 26.28 -12.10 1.97
C LYS A 177 26.41 -12.71 0.58
N LEU A 178 25.31 -13.08 -0.07
CA LEU A 178 25.27 -13.79 -1.35
C LEU A 178 25.14 -12.86 -2.57
N GLY A 179 25.11 -11.53 -2.37
CA GLY A 179 25.12 -10.57 -3.47
C GLY A 179 23.86 -10.58 -4.34
N ASN A 180 22.73 -11.08 -3.82
CA ASN A 180 21.40 -11.04 -4.46
C ASN A 180 20.43 -10.18 -3.65
#